data_AF-A0A9P5XYL7-F1
#
_entry.id   AF-A0A9P5XYL7-F1
#
_cell.length_a   1.000
_cell.length_b   1.000
_cell.length_c   1.000
_cell.angle_alpha   90.00
_cell.angle_beta   90.00
_cell.angle_gamma   90.00
#
_symmetry.space_group_name_H-M   'P 1'
#
loop_
_entity.id
_entity.type
_entity.pdbx_description
1 polymer ?
#
loop_
_entity_poly.entity_id
_entity_poly.type
_entity_poly.pdbx_seq_one_letter_code
_entity_poly.pdbx_strand_id
1 'polypeptide(L)'
;MSELPNEREFGSESKHQCYYRKNNVQCKEKAKLRMQKLRAQRKEMAILNAETLERRKQQAESSTYIGESDSDDSITLTPSANLFVFHDEYFGLDHTFELDAFQPPLPEKEKSVPRRVPTPSTSFGEFIGPPEPKADDTDDTNTDTTTHYQKFQEICVDVNIWSRAFGGLEQWPSQLNCTYHAAVESNNVEGWLSDVWGHAAEGRKILNQLRNMEGQLPYEMWKIREMWRLEVELVELVVCGILCLELRSSLVGTGQLNLVTGV
;
A
#
# COMPACT_ATOMS: atom_id res chain seq x y z
N MET A 1 64.86 31.72 -41.34
CA MET A 1 64.21 31.05 -40.19
C MET A 1 63.14 32.00 -39.69
N SER A 2 61.89 31.73 -40.03
CA SER A 2 60.74 32.55 -39.69
C SER A 2 59.63 31.58 -39.27
N GLU A 3 59.42 31.48 -37.96
CA GLU A 3 58.42 30.63 -37.33
C GLU A 3 57.05 31.30 -37.49
N LEU A 4 56.10 30.57 -38.10
CA LEU A 4 54.71 30.98 -38.22
C LEU A 4 53.98 30.71 -36.89
N PRO A 5 53.05 31.59 -36.47
CA PRO A 5 52.33 31.43 -35.23
C PRO A 5 51.26 30.33 -35.37
N ASN A 6 51.25 29.46 -34.37
CA ASN A 6 50.32 28.34 -34.21
C ASN A 6 48.94 28.89 -33.79
N GLU A 7 47.99 28.94 -34.72
CA GLU A 7 46.61 29.31 -34.46
C GLU A 7 45.95 28.22 -33.60
N ARG A 8 45.78 28.51 -32.30
CA ARG A 8 44.94 27.70 -31.42
C ARG A 8 43.48 27.91 -31.81
N GLU A 9 42.90 26.90 -32.42
CA GLU A 9 41.46 26.75 -32.60
C GLU A 9 40.77 26.84 -31.23
N PHE A 10 40.10 27.96 -30.97
CA PHE A 10 39.14 28.07 -29.88
C PHE A 10 37.93 27.21 -30.26
N GLY A 11 37.88 26.02 -29.67
CA GLY A 11 36.76 25.09 -29.77
C GLY A 11 35.44 25.82 -29.53
N SER A 12 34.58 25.80 -30.54
CA SER A 12 33.21 26.26 -30.45
C SER A 12 32.47 25.39 -29.43
N GLU A 13 32.38 25.86 -28.18
CA GLU A 13 31.48 25.30 -27.19
C GLU A 13 30.06 25.35 -27.77
N SER A 14 29.59 24.18 -28.19
CA SER A 14 28.28 23.99 -28.78
C SER A 14 27.22 24.57 -27.84
N LYS A 15 26.38 25.48 -28.35
CA LYS A 15 25.27 26.13 -27.64
C LYS A 15 24.37 25.13 -26.88
N HIS A 16 24.40 23.85 -27.25
CA HIS A 16 23.75 22.76 -26.53
C HIS A 16 24.27 22.51 -25.11
N GLN A 17 25.57 22.68 -24.82
CA GLN A 17 26.09 22.44 -23.45
C GLN A 17 25.64 23.51 -22.44
N CYS A 18 25.34 24.73 -22.89
CA CYS A 18 24.89 25.82 -22.02
C CYS A 18 23.43 25.62 -21.54
N TYR A 19 22.59 24.95 -22.33
CA TYR A 19 21.17 24.71 -21.98
C TYR A 19 21.01 23.70 -20.83
N TYR A 20 21.82 22.63 -20.81
CA TYR A 20 21.78 21.62 -19.74
C TYR A 20 22.26 22.17 -18.38
N ARG A 21 23.15 23.17 -18.36
CA ARG A 21 23.66 23.76 -17.11
C ARG A 21 22.61 24.61 -16.40
N LYS A 22 21.83 25.42 -17.12
CA LYS A 22 20.77 26.26 -16.53
C LYS A 22 19.60 25.44 -15.98
N ASN A 23 19.16 24.39 -16.68
CA ASN A 23 18.08 23.53 -16.19
C ASN A 23 18.49 22.69 -14.97
N ASN A 24 19.78 22.36 -14.82
CA ASN A 24 20.28 21.64 -13.65
C ASN A 24 20.18 22.47 -12.36
N VAL A 25 20.42 23.78 -12.42
CA VAL A 25 20.33 24.68 -11.26
C VAL A 25 18.89 24.80 -10.76
N GLN A 26 17.93 25.03 -11.66
CA GLN A 26 16.51 25.11 -11.29
C GLN A 26 15.98 23.79 -10.71
N CYS A 27 16.39 22.64 -11.27
CA CYS A 27 16.04 21.33 -10.72
C CYS A 27 16.62 21.13 -9.30
N LYS A 28 17.86 21.56 -9.05
CA LYS A 28 18.48 21.48 -7.73
C LYS A 28 17.78 22.37 -6.70
N GLU A 29 17.40 23.60 -7.07
CA GLU A 29 16.66 24.49 -6.15
C GLU A 29 15.26 23.95 -5.84
N LYS A 30 14.54 23.45 -6.85
CA LYS A 30 13.22 22.84 -6.66
C LYS A 30 13.29 21.59 -5.76
N ALA A 31 14.34 20.78 -5.90
CA ALA A 31 14.58 19.63 -5.03
C ALA A 31 14.90 20.06 -3.58
N LYS A 32 15.74 21.09 -3.39
CA LYS A 32 16.02 21.66 -2.07
C LYS A 32 14.74 22.16 -1.39
N LEU A 33 13.90 22.88 -2.11
CA LEU A 33 12.64 23.41 -1.59
C LEU A 33 11.66 22.28 -1.19
N ARG A 34 11.56 21.22 -2.00
CA ARG A 34 10.76 20.02 -1.67
C ARG A 34 11.25 19.35 -0.39
N MET A 35 12.56 19.16 -0.24
CA MET A 35 13.14 18.57 0.96
C MET A 35 12.94 19.44 2.20
N GLN A 36 13.02 20.77 2.05
CA GLN A 36 12.75 21.69 3.15
C GLN A 36 11.28 21.62 3.60
N LYS A 37 10.34 21.60 2.65
CA LYS A 37 8.91 21.44 2.94
C LYS A 37 8.61 20.11 3.65
N LEU A 38 9.22 19.02 3.17
CA LEU A 38 9.07 17.71 3.80
C LEU A 38 9.62 17.68 5.24
N ARG A 39 10.77 18.32 5.49
CA ARG A 39 11.33 18.44 6.84
C ARG A 39 10.43 19.28 7.76
N ALA A 40 9.82 20.35 7.26
CA ALA A 40 8.88 21.16 8.03
C ALA A 40 7.63 20.36 8.40
N GLN A 41 7.03 19.64 7.44
CA GLN A 41 5.86 18.80 7.66
C GLN A 41 6.14 17.67 8.68
N ARG A 42 7.32 17.05 8.61
CA ARG A 42 7.73 16.04 9.61
C ARG A 42 7.87 16.62 11.03
N LYS A 43 8.38 17.85 11.16
CA LYS A 43 8.45 18.53 12.46
C LYS A 43 7.07 18.83 13.02
N GLU A 44 6.15 19.29 12.17
CA GLU A 44 4.76 19.58 12.56
C GLU A 44 4.03 18.31 13.03
N MET A 45 4.16 17.20 12.29
CA MET A 45 3.61 15.90 12.71
C MET A 45 4.22 15.39 14.01
N ALA A 46 5.53 15.60 14.24
CA ALA A 46 6.18 15.21 15.47
C ALA A 46 5.66 16.00 16.69
N ILE A 47 5.40 17.30 16.53
CA ILE A 47 4.79 18.15 17.57
C ILE A 47 3.38 17.65 17.87
N LEU A 48 2.56 17.40 16.84
CA LEU A 48 1.19 16.93 17.02
C LEU A 48 1.12 15.56 17.72
N ASN A 49 2.03 14.64 17.39
CA ASN A 49 2.15 13.36 18.07
C ASN A 49 2.57 13.52 19.54
N ALA A 50 3.50 14.43 19.83
CA ALA A 50 3.92 14.72 21.20
C ALA A 50 2.77 15.30 22.05
N GLU A 51 2.00 16.24 21.50
CA GLU A 51 0.81 16.80 22.16
C GLU A 51 -0.25 15.72 22.42
N THR A 52 -0.46 14.82 21.46
CA THR A 52 -1.43 13.73 21.60
C THR A 52 -1.01 12.75 22.71
N LEU A 53 0.29 12.46 22.80
CA LEU A 53 0.85 11.64 23.87
C LEU A 53 0.67 12.30 25.24
N GLU A 54 0.90 13.61 25.34
CA GLU A 54 0.76 14.34 26.60
C GLU A 54 -0.71 14.40 27.07
N ARG A 55 -1.66 14.57 26.15
CA ARG A 55 -3.10 14.48 26.49
C ARG A 55 -3.48 13.09 27.02
N ARG A 56 -2.93 12.03 26.44
CA ARG A 56 -3.17 10.65 26.91
C ARG A 56 -2.63 10.45 28.33
N LYS A 57 -1.45 11.00 28.65
CA LYS A 57 -0.90 10.96 30.01
C LYS A 57 -1.80 11.69 31.01
N GLN A 58 -2.25 12.90 30.67
CA GLN A 58 -3.17 13.66 31.54
C GLN A 58 -4.51 12.94 31.75
N GLN A 59 -5.02 12.25 30.73
CA GLN A 59 -6.22 11.40 30.86
C GLN A 59 -5.97 10.19 31.78
N ALA A 60 -4.82 9.54 31.68
CA ALA A 60 -4.46 8.43 32.58
C ALA A 60 -4.30 8.90 34.04
N GLU A 61 -3.67 10.05 34.27
CA GLU A 61 -3.49 10.63 35.61
C GLU A 61 -4.82 11.04 36.24
N SER A 62 -5.72 11.67 35.48
CA SER A 62 -7.06 12.03 35.97
C SER A 62 -7.95 10.82 36.23
N SER A 63 -7.79 9.72 35.47
CA SER A 63 -8.51 8.46 35.71
C SER A 63 -8.07 7.74 36.99
N THR A 64 -6.86 8.00 37.49
CA THR A 64 -6.31 7.33 38.69
C THR A 64 -6.88 7.93 39.99
N TYR A 65 -7.56 9.08 39.93
CA TYR A 65 -8.05 9.81 41.11
C TYR A 65 -9.56 9.59 41.40
N ILE A 66 -10.20 8.58 40.81
CA ILE A 66 -11.56 8.19 41.19
C ILE A 66 -11.50 7.23 42.37
N GLY A 67 -11.34 7.82 43.54
CA GLY A 67 -11.94 7.44 44.82
C GLY A 67 -11.93 5.97 45.21
N GLU A 68 -10.92 5.58 46.00
CA GLU A 68 -11.14 4.72 47.17
C GLU A 68 -12.17 5.42 48.07
N SER A 69 -13.45 5.20 47.80
CA SER A 69 -14.51 5.47 48.78
C SER A 69 -14.59 4.23 49.65
N ASP A 70 -14.10 4.36 50.88
CA ASP A 70 -14.28 3.40 51.98
C ASP A 70 -15.79 3.17 52.21
N SER A 71 -16.36 2.23 51.46
CA SER A 71 -17.60 1.56 51.83
C SER A 71 -17.23 0.16 52.30
N ASP A 72 -17.13 0.01 53.62
CA ASP A 72 -17.12 -1.25 54.35
C ASP A 72 -18.38 -2.06 53.98
N ASP A 73 -18.29 -2.88 52.94
CA ASP A 73 -19.18 -4.02 52.75
C ASP A 73 -18.33 -5.23 52.36
N SER A 74 -18.16 -6.10 53.36
CA SER A 74 -17.45 -7.36 53.31
C SER A 74 -18.12 -8.31 52.31
N ILE A 75 -17.57 -8.36 51.08
CA ILE A 75 -17.81 -9.45 50.15
C ILE A 75 -16.46 -10.09 49.84
N THR A 76 -16.28 -11.31 50.32
CA THR A 76 -15.12 -12.17 50.05
C THR A 76 -15.17 -12.64 48.60
N LEU A 77 -14.56 -11.86 47.70
CA LEU A 77 -14.30 -12.29 46.32
C LEU A 77 -12.85 -12.73 46.16
N THR A 78 -12.71 -13.98 45.75
CA THR A 78 -11.47 -14.70 45.47
C THR A 78 -10.66 -14.03 44.35
N PRO A 79 -9.31 -14.10 44.38
CA PRO A 79 -8.47 -13.45 43.39
C PRO A 79 -8.47 -14.27 42.10
N SER A 80 -9.28 -13.88 41.11
CA SER A 80 -9.08 -14.31 39.72
C SER A 80 -8.12 -13.31 39.07
N ALA A 81 -6.84 -13.62 39.20
CA ALA A 81 -5.75 -12.95 38.51
C ALA A 81 -5.86 -13.25 37.01
N ASN A 82 -6.47 -12.34 36.24
CA ASN A 82 -6.35 -12.31 34.79
C ASN A 82 -6.08 -10.87 34.33
N LEU A 83 -4.94 -10.33 34.78
CA LEU A 83 -4.32 -9.16 34.15
C LEU A 83 -3.61 -9.64 32.87
N PHE A 84 -4.39 -9.85 31.81
CA PHE A 84 -3.86 -10.12 30.48
C PHE A 84 -3.32 -8.82 29.89
N VAL A 85 -2.04 -8.57 30.15
CA VAL A 85 -1.24 -7.66 29.32
C VAL A 85 -1.02 -8.38 28.00
N PHE A 86 -1.84 -8.07 26.99
CA PHE A 86 -1.50 -8.45 25.61
C PHE A 86 -0.23 -7.69 25.24
N HIS A 87 0.89 -8.40 25.21
CA HIS A 87 2.12 -7.94 24.59
C HIS A 87 1.83 -7.71 23.10
N ASP A 88 1.64 -6.45 22.72
CA ASP A 88 1.49 -5.92 21.36
C ASP A 88 2.86 -5.93 20.61
N GLU A 89 3.63 -7.02 20.77
CA GLU A 89 5.03 -7.12 20.32
C GLU A 89 5.23 -7.96 19.05
N TYR A 90 4.15 -8.40 18.41
CA TYR A 90 4.22 -9.16 17.16
C TYR A 90 3.41 -8.46 16.08
N PHE A 91 3.99 -7.43 15.46
CA PHE A 91 3.97 -7.17 14.00
C PHE A 91 4.86 -5.97 13.66
N GLY A 92 6.03 -5.87 14.32
CA GLY A 92 7.17 -5.13 13.79
C GLY A 92 7.79 -5.88 12.62
N LEU A 93 7.04 -6.07 11.53
CA LEU A 93 7.64 -6.37 10.23
C LEU A 93 8.22 -5.06 9.71
N ASP A 94 9.41 -4.72 10.20
CA ASP A 94 10.36 -3.95 9.40
C ASP A 94 10.59 -4.76 8.11
N HIS A 95 9.83 -4.43 7.07
CA HIS A 95 10.07 -4.88 5.71
C HIS A 95 11.31 -4.18 5.12
N THR A 96 12.44 -4.24 5.83
CA THR A 96 13.74 -4.32 5.17
C THR A 96 13.92 -5.78 4.75
N PHE A 97 13.27 -6.15 3.65
CA PHE A 97 13.64 -7.34 2.90
C PHE A 97 15.06 -7.08 2.37
N GLU A 98 16.07 -7.44 3.17
CA GLU A 98 17.46 -7.52 2.74
C GLU A 98 17.57 -8.71 1.78
N LEU A 99 17.39 -8.38 0.51
CA LEU A 99 17.29 -9.28 -0.63
C LEU A 99 18.67 -9.85 -1.04
N ASP A 100 19.56 -10.13 -0.07
CA ASP A 100 20.99 -10.40 -0.33
C ASP A 100 21.49 -11.79 0.11
N ALA A 101 20.64 -12.67 0.66
CA ALA A 101 21.10 -13.97 1.18
C ALA A 101 20.75 -15.22 0.35
N PHE A 102 20.03 -15.09 -0.77
CA PHE A 102 19.73 -16.22 -1.66
C PHE A 102 20.28 -15.99 -3.07
N GLN A 103 21.56 -15.66 -3.17
CA GLN A 103 22.30 -15.87 -4.40
C GLN A 103 22.84 -17.30 -4.35
N PRO A 104 22.29 -18.26 -5.13
CA PRO A 104 22.90 -19.58 -5.22
C PRO A 104 24.37 -19.41 -5.65
N PRO A 105 25.31 -20.23 -5.14
CA PRO A 105 26.71 -20.12 -5.49
C PRO A 105 26.84 -20.13 -7.01
N LEU A 106 27.32 -19.01 -7.56
CA LEU A 106 27.56 -18.88 -8.98
C LEU A 106 28.53 -20.00 -9.38
N PRO A 107 28.20 -20.81 -10.39
CA PRO A 107 29.11 -21.84 -10.87
C PRO A 107 30.44 -21.18 -11.24
N GLU A 108 31.53 -21.75 -10.76
CA GLU A 108 32.88 -21.26 -11.01
C GLU A 108 33.05 -21.02 -12.51
N LYS A 109 33.49 -19.80 -12.87
CA LYS A 109 33.73 -19.39 -14.24
C LYS A 109 34.74 -20.33 -14.90
N GLU A 110 34.26 -21.30 -15.65
CA GLU A 110 35.05 -21.91 -16.70
C GLU A 110 35.53 -20.81 -17.65
N LYS A 111 36.85 -20.81 -17.91
CA LYS A 111 37.51 -19.86 -18.81
C LYS A 111 36.84 -19.94 -20.19
N SER A 112 35.92 -19.03 -20.45
CA SER A 112 35.22 -18.94 -21.72
C SER A 112 36.20 -18.50 -22.80
N VAL A 113 36.34 -19.35 -23.81
CA VAL A 113 36.93 -19.02 -25.10
C VAL A 113 36.28 -17.73 -25.61
N PRO A 114 37.04 -16.78 -26.19
CA PRO A 114 36.50 -15.51 -26.67
C PRO A 114 35.43 -15.76 -27.74
N ARG A 115 34.16 -15.74 -27.32
CA ARG A 115 33.00 -15.86 -28.19
C ARG A 115 32.87 -14.51 -28.90
N ARG A 116 33.09 -14.50 -30.22
CA ARG A 116 32.89 -13.31 -31.07
C ARG A 116 31.50 -12.74 -30.76
N VAL A 117 31.47 -11.49 -30.33
CA VAL A 117 30.25 -10.70 -30.15
C VAL A 117 29.52 -10.70 -31.48
N PRO A 118 28.31 -11.29 -31.59
CA PRO A 118 27.48 -11.10 -32.76
C PRO A 118 27.12 -9.62 -32.78
N THR A 119 27.54 -8.91 -33.81
CA THR A 119 27.02 -7.58 -34.11
C THR A 119 25.50 -7.73 -34.26
N PRO A 120 24.68 -7.07 -33.43
CA PRO A 120 23.24 -7.07 -33.63
C PRO A 120 22.95 -6.23 -34.87
N SER A 121 22.88 -6.89 -36.02
CA SER A 121 22.21 -6.38 -37.22
C SER A 121 20.70 -6.45 -37.01
N THR A 122 20.22 -5.87 -35.91
CA THR A 122 18.80 -5.58 -35.73
C THR A 122 18.62 -4.17 -36.26
N SER A 123 18.42 -4.04 -37.58
CA SER A 123 17.77 -2.85 -38.09
C SER A 123 16.39 -2.83 -37.45
N PHE A 124 16.24 -2.04 -36.38
CA PHE A 124 14.95 -1.54 -35.98
C PHE A 124 14.37 -0.90 -37.24
N GLY A 125 13.35 -1.55 -37.80
CA GLY A 125 12.66 -1.07 -38.98
C GLY A 125 12.34 0.40 -38.81
N GLU A 126 12.35 1.12 -39.94
CA GLU A 126 12.04 2.53 -40.05
C GLU A 126 10.92 2.89 -39.06
N PHE A 127 11.24 3.79 -38.13
CA PHE A 127 10.33 4.24 -37.10
C PHE A 127 9.21 5.00 -37.81
N ILE A 128 8.19 4.26 -38.25
CA ILE A 128 6.95 4.83 -38.77
C ILE A 128 6.40 5.62 -37.60
N GLY A 129 6.49 6.94 -37.71
CA GLY A 129 6.02 7.86 -36.69
C GLY A 129 4.56 7.54 -36.32
N PRO A 130 4.11 7.99 -35.13
CA PRO A 130 2.74 7.76 -34.69
C PRO A 130 1.78 8.13 -35.82
N PRO A 131 0.88 7.22 -36.24
CA PRO A 131 -0.03 7.50 -37.34
C PRO A 131 -0.75 8.81 -37.06
N GLU A 132 -0.64 9.76 -37.99
CA GLU A 132 -1.31 11.05 -37.88
C GLU A 132 -2.81 10.78 -37.64
N PRO A 133 -3.40 11.37 -36.58
CA PRO A 133 -4.81 11.16 -36.27
C PRO A 133 -5.62 11.71 -37.44
N LYS A 134 -6.19 10.80 -38.25
CA LYS A 134 -7.18 11.16 -39.24
C LYS A 134 -8.39 11.70 -38.48
N ALA A 135 -8.78 12.93 -38.79
CA ALA A 135 -10.01 13.53 -38.32
C ALA A 135 -11.17 12.69 -38.89
N ASP A 136 -11.66 11.75 -38.08
CA ASP A 136 -12.88 11.01 -38.37
C ASP A 136 -14.04 11.85 -37.82
N ASP A 137 -14.76 12.50 -38.74
CA ASP A 137 -16.00 13.24 -38.49
C ASP A 137 -17.15 12.24 -38.23
N THR A 138 -17.03 11.42 -37.19
CA THR A 138 -18.14 10.59 -36.69
C THR A 138 -18.70 11.23 -35.43
N ASP A 139 -19.70 12.08 -35.68
CA ASP A 139 -20.75 12.51 -34.75
C ASP A 139 -21.53 11.26 -34.29
N ASP A 140 -21.01 10.56 -33.29
CA ASP A 140 -21.74 9.51 -32.59
C ASP A 140 -21.64 9.77 -31.08
N THR A 141 -22.66 10.49 -30.60
CA THR A 141 -22.87 10.94 -29.22
C THR A 141 -23.20 9.78 -28.28
N ASN A 142 -22.28 8.83 -28.13
CA ASN A 142 -22.38 7.82 -27.06
C ASN A 142 -21.39 8.16 -25.96
N THR A 143 -21.82 9.06 -25.07
CA THR A 143 -21.10 9.69 -23.96
C THR A 143 -20.73 8.74 -22.80
N ASP A 144 -20.63 7.44 -23.05
CA ASP A 144 -20.35 6.43 -22.01
C ASP A 144 -18.89 5.96 -22.03
N THR A 145 -17.98 6.83 -22.48
CA THR A 145 -16.52 6.62 -22.37
C THR A 145 -16.05 6.88 -20.94
N THR A 146 -16.66 6.22 -19.96
CA THR A 146 -16.11 6.14 -18.60
C THR A 146 -14.75 5.44 -18.72
N THR A 147 -13.67 6.23 -18.66
CA THR A 147 -12.30 5.74 -18.82
C THR A 147 -11.99 4.66 -17.77
N HIS A 148 -11.18 3.65 -18.10
CA HIS A 148 -10.80 2.59 -17.14
C HIS A 148 -10.20 3.13 -15.86
N TYR A 149 -9.52 4.28 -15.97
CA TYR A 149 -9.00 4.98 -14.82
C TYR A 149 -10.10 5.41 -13.84
N GLN A 150 -11.25 5.87 -14.34
CA GLN A 150 -12.39 6.22 -13.50
C GLN A 150 -13.03 4.98 -12.87
N LYS A 151 -13.24 3.90 -13.63
CA LYS A 151 -13.70 2.62 -13.06
C LYS A 151 -12.77 2.10 -11.97
N PHE A 152 -11.45 2.22 -12.19
CA PHE A 152 -10.46 1.86 -11.18
C PHE A 152 -10.56 2.71 -9.92
N GLN A 153 -10.78 4.02 -10.06
CA GLN A 153 -11.02 4.91 -8.93
C GLN A 153 -12.27 4.53 -8.14
N GLU A 154 -13.35 4.14 -8.82
CA GLU A 154 -14.57 3.63 -8.16
C GLU A 154 -14.27 2.35 -7.38
N ILE A 155 -13.55 1.39 -7.99
CA ILE A 155 -13.13 0.16 -7.30
C ILE A 155 -12.24 0.48 -6.08
N CYS A 156 -11.33 1.45 -6.17
CA CYS A 156 -10.54 1.88 -5.01
C CYS A 156 -11.41 2.39 -3.86
N VAL A 157 -12.47 3.13 -4.18
CA VAL A 157 -13.45 3.61 -3.19
C VAL A 157 -14.21 2.42 -2.58
N ASP A 158 -14.65 1.47 -3.40
CA ASP A 158 -15.36 0.27 -2.94
C ASP A 158 -14.49 -0.58 -2.01
N VAL A 159 -13.21 -0.80 -2.35
CA VAL A 159 -12.26 -1.53 -1.48
C VAL A 159 -12.07 -0.80 -0.14
N ASN A 160 -11.95 0.53 -0.16
CA ASN A 160 -11.81 1.33 1.06
C ASN A 160 -13.07 1.30 1.93
N ILE A 161 -14.27 1.31 1.33
CA ILE A 161 -15.53 1.17 2.07
C ILE A 161 -15.61 -0.23 2.69
N TRP A 162 -15.38 -1.26 1.89
CA TRP A 162 -15.44 -2.66 2.30
C TRP A 162 -14.45 -2.98 3.43
N SER A 163 -13.21 -2.50 3.34
CA SER A 163 -12.18 -2.72 4.36
C SER A 163 -12.48 -2.04 5.69
N ARG A 164 -13.23 -0.92 5.68
CA ARG A 164 -13.58 -0.14 6.88
C ARG A 164 -14.71 -0.73 7.72
N ALA A 165 -15.46 -1.70 7.22
CA ALA A 165 -16.61 -2.28 7.93
C ALA A 165 -16.26 -2.76 9.36
N PHE A 166 -15.01 -3.21 9.56
CA PHE A 166 -14.50 -3.63 10.87
C PHE A 166 -13.27 -2.81 11.32
N GLY A 167 -13.26 -1.51 11.02
CA GLY A 167 -12.19 -0.60 11.48
C GLY A 167 -10.89 -0.66 10.68
N GLY A 168 -10.87 -1.33 9.52
CA GLY A 168 -9.68 -1.56 8.69
C GLY A 168 -9.07 -2.95 8.93
N LEU A 169 -8.39 -3.51 7.92
CA LEU A 169 -7.96 -4.91 7.88
C LEU A 169 -7.16 -5.36 9.12
N GLU A 170 -6.33 -4.48 9.67
CA GLU A 170 -5.53 -4.73 10.88
C GLU A 170 -6.38 -4.99 12.13
N GLN A 171 -7.59 -4.41 12.19
CA GLN A 171 -8.50 -4.53 13.33
C GLN A 171 -9.51 -5.69 13.16
N TRP A 172 -9.56 -6.33 11.99
CA TRP A 172 -10.54 -7.38 11.73
C TRP A 172 -10.47 -8.53 12.74
N PRO A 173 -9.29 -9.05 13.12
CA PRO A 173 -9.23 -10.16 14.08
C PRO A 173 -9.86 -9.82 15.44
N SER A 174 -9.66 -8.62 15.96
CA SER A 174 -10.22 -8.21 17.25
C SER A 174 -11.70 -7.88 17.13
N GLN A 175 -12.10 -7.11 16.11
CA GLN A 175 -13.50 -6.71 15.90
C GLN A 175 -14.42 -7.89 15.57
N LEU A 176 -13.95 -8.87 14.79
CA LEU A 176 -14.72 -10.08 14.52
C LEU A 176 -14.95 -10.90 15.78
N ASN A 177 -13.96 -10.99 16.69
CA ASN A 177 -14.16 -11.67 17.97
C ASN A 177 -15.17 -10.92 18.85
N CYS A 178 -15.05 -9.59 18.96
CA CYS A 178 -15.98 -8.78 19.75
C CYS A 178 -17.43 -8.91 19.25
N THR A 179 -17.64 -8.80 17.93
CA THR A 179 -18.97 -8.94 17.33
C THR A 179 -19.52 -10.35 17.43
N TYR A 180 -18.66 -11.37 17.35
CA TYR A 180 -19.05 -12.76 17.59
C TYR A 180 -19.51 -12.98 19.03
N HIS A 181 -18.75 -12.52 20.03
CA HIS A 181 -19.15 -12.65 21.44
C HIS A 181 -20.48 -11.95 21.71
N ALA A 182 -20.68 -10.75 21.18
CA ALA A 182 -21.97 -10.05 21.26
C ALA A 182 -23.11 -10.86 20.62
N ALA A 183 -22.86 -11.53 19.49
CA ALA A 183 -23.84 -12.40 18.85
C ALA A 183 -24.15 -13.66 19.67
N VAL A 184 -23.15 -14.24 20.36
CA VAL A 184 -23.34 -15.36 21.29
C VAL A 184 -24.20 -14.94 22.48
N GLU A 185 -23.89 -13.79 23.11
CA GLU A 185 -24.68 -13.24 24.22
C GLU A 185 -26.14 -12.95 23.82
N SER A 186 -26.33 -12.52 22.58
CA SER A 186 -27.66 -12.23 22.01
C SER A 186 -28.37 -13.47 21.45
N ASN A 187 -27.75 -14.66 21.50
CA ASN A 187 -28.20 -15.89 20.86
C ASN A 187 -28.56 -15.71 19.35
N ASN A 188 -27.76 -14.90 18.64
CA ASN A 188 -27.94 -14.57 17.21
C ASN A 188 -26.69 -14.91 16.38
N VAL A 189 -26.09 -16.08 16.63
CA VAL A 189 -24.86 -16.51 15.94
C VAL A 189 -25.10 -16.77 14.45
N GLU A 190 -26.26 -17.33 14.07
CA GLU A 190 -26.60 -17.57 12.67
C GLU A 190 -26.73 -16.27 11.87
N GLY A 191 -27.33 -15.23 12.46
CA GLY A 191 -27.41 -13.91 11.85
C GLY A 191 -26.02 -13.31 11.62
N TRP A 192 -25.16 -13.35 12.65
CA TRP A 192 -23.78 -12.89 12.53
C TRP A 192 -22.99 -13.66 11.45
N LEU A 193 -23.14 -14.98 11.37
CA LEU A 193 -22.52 -15.78 10.30
C LEU A 193 -23.00 -15.35 8.92
N SER A 194 -24.31 -15.16 8.75
CA SER A 194 -24.89 -14.67 7.49
C SER A 194 -24.29 -13.33 7.09
N ASP A 195 -24.15 -12.39 8.03
CA ASP A 195 -23.56 -11.08 7.78
C ASP A 195 -22.09 -11.18 7.35
N VAL A 196 -21.29 -11.99 8.06
CA VAL A 196 -19.86 -12.23 7.72
C VAL A 196 -19.71 -12.86 6.33
N TRP A 197 -20.53 -13.86 6.01
CA TRP A 197 -20.52 -14.49 4.68
C TRP A 197 -21.00 -13.55 3.58
N GLY A 198 -21.97 -12.69 3.89
CA GLY A 198 -22.41 -11.60 3.01
C GLY A 198 -21.26 -10.64 2.69
N HIS A 199 -20.55 -10.17 3.71
CA HIS A 199 -19.39 -9.28 3.55
C HIS A 199 -18.24 -9.94 2.76
N ALA A 200 -17.99 -11.23 2.98
CA ALA A 200 -17.02 -12.00 2.19
C ALA A 200 -17.45 -12.12 0.72
N ALA A 201 -18.75 -12.28 0.45
CA ALA A 201 -19.30 -12.33 -0.91
C ALA A 201 -19.14 -10.99 -1.64
N GLU A 202 -19.30 -9.86 -0.94
CA GLU A 202 -18.99 -8.54 -1.47
C GLU A 202 -17.51 -8.40 -1.83
N GLY A 203 -16.61 -8.85 -0.96
CA GLY A 203 -15.17 -8.89 -1.24
C GLY A 203 -14.85 -9.69 -2.51
N ARG A 204 -15.51 -10.84 -2.72
CA ARG A 204 -15.35 -11.64 -3.95
C ARG A 204 -15.85 -10.91 -5.21
N LYS A 205 -16.92 -10.11 -5.11
CA LYS A 205 -17.39 -9.27 -6.23
C LYS A 205 -16.35 -8.21 -6.59
N ILE A 206 -15.80 -7.51 -5.59
CA ILE A 206 -14.74 -6.51 -5.75
C ILE A 206 -13.50 -7.15 -6.38
N LEU A 207 -13.08 -8.32 -5.88
CA LEU A 207 -11.95 -9.06 -6.44
C LEU A 207 -12.18 -9.44 -7.92
N ASN A 208 -13.41 -9.82 -8.28
CA ASN A 208 -13.75 -10.10 -9.67
C ASN A 208 -13.74 -8.84 -10.53
N GLN A 209 -14.14 -7.68 -10.01
CA GLN A 209 -14.03 -6.40 -10.72
C GLN A 209 -12.57 -6.01 -10.95
N LEU A 210 -11.70 -6.17 -9.94
CA LEU A 210 -10.26 -5.95 -10.07
C LEU A 210 -9.64 -6.84 -11.15
N ARG A 211 -9.99 -8.12 -11.18
CA ARG A 211 -9.47 -9.08 -12.19
C ARG A 211 -9.93 -8.77 -13.61
N ASN A 212 -11.16 -8.26 -13.78
CA ASN A 212 -11.76 -8.02 -15.09
C ASN A 212 -11.55 -6.57 -15.56
N MET A 213 -10.42 -5.96 -15.22
CA MET A 213 -10.00 -4.64 -15.69
C MET A 213 -9.52 -4.69 -17.16
N GLU A 214 -10.38 -5.15 -18.06
CA GLU A 214 -10.10 -5.28 -19.49
C GLU A 214 -10.64 -4.08 -20.27
N GLY A 215 -9.76 -3.14 -20.63
CA GLY A 215 -10.07 -2.20 -21.71
C GLY A 215 -9.07 -1.06 -21.85
N GLN A 216 -9.51 0.10 -22.32
CA GLN A 216 -8.61 1.15 -22.80
C GLN A 216 -7.77 1.76 -21.67
N LEU A 217 -6.46 1.49 -21.73
CA LEU A 217 -5.46 2.04 -20.81
C LEU A 217 -5.22 3.53 -21.08
N PRO A 218 -4.88 4.33 -20.04
CA PRO A 218 -4.44 5.71 -20.25
C PRO A 218 -3.19 5.78 -21.13
N TYR A 219 -3.07 6.83 -21.94
CA TYR A 219 -1.88 7.03 -22.79
C TYR A 219 -0.60 7.28 -21.99
N GLU A 220 -0.72 7.81 -20.77
CA GLU A 220 0.46 8.14 -19.97
C GLU A 220 1.02 6.90 -19.26
N MET A 221 2.21 6.46 -19.67
CA MET A 221 2.90 5.28 -19.14
C MET A 221 3.07 5.27 -17.61
N TRP A 222 3.20 6.44 -16.96
CA TRP A 222 3.32 6.50 -15.50
C TRP A 222 2.00 6.17 -14.80
N LYS A 223 0.84 6.51 -15.40
CA LYS A 223 -0.47 6.15 -14.86
C LYS A 223 -0.70 4.65 -14.93
N ILE A 224 -0.32 4.02 -16.05
CA ILE A 224 -0.40 2.56 -16.20
C ILE A 224 0.39 1.86 -15.10
N ARG A 225 1.64 2.28 -14.85
CA ARG A 225 2.47 1.70 -13.78
C ARG A 225 1.86 1.87 -12.39
N GLU A 226 1.32 3.05 -12.12
CA GLU A 226 0.69 3.32 -10.83
C GLU A 226 -0.61 2.51 -10.64
N MET A 227 -1.43 2.39 -11.69
CA MET A 227 -2.61 1.53 -11.69
C MET A 227 -2.25 0.09 -11.37
N TRP A 228 -1.26 -0.49 -12.05
CA TRP A 228 -0.79 -1.85 -11.76
C TRP A 228 -0.27 -2.02 -10.33
N ARG A 229 0.50 -1.05 -9.82
CA ARG A 229 1.00 -1.09 -8.44
C ARG A 229 -0.17 -1.13 -7.45
N LEU A 230 -1.13 -0.22 -7.62
CA LEU A 230 -2.32 -0.14 -6.77
C LEU A 230 -3.23 -1.37 -6.93
N GLU A 231 -3.40 -1.89 -8.13
CA GLU A 231 -4.20 -3.09 -8.38
C GLU A 231 -3.67 -4.29 -7.60
N VAL A 232 -2.36 -4.53 -7.63
CA VAL A 232 -1.72 -5.60 -6.85
C VAL A 232 -1.96 -5.41 -5.35
N GLU A 233 -1.77 -4.19 -4.85
CA GLU A 233 -1.97 -3.83 -3.44
C GLU A 233 -3.42 -4.06 -3.00
N LEU A 234 -4.40 -3.66 -3.83
CA LEU A 234 -5.82 -3.85 -3.55
C LEU A 234 -6.24 -5.32 -3.63
N VAL A 235 -5.71 -6.08 -4.59
CA VAL A 235 -5.96 -7.52 -4.71
C VAL A 235 -5.46 -8.25 -3.47
N GLU A 236 -4.24 -7.97 -3.02
CA GLU A 236 -3.67 -8.55 -1.81
C GLU A 236 -4.55 -8.23 -0.58
N LEU A 237 -4.92 -6.97 -0.41
CA LEU A 237 -5.78 -6.52 0.68
C LEU A 237 -7.13 -7.26 0.70
N VAL A 238 -7.81 -7.34 -0.45
CA VAL A 238 -9.12 -7.99 -0.57
C VAL A 238 -9.00 -9.50 -0.31
N VAL A 239 -7.98 -10.16 -0.85
CA VAL A 239 -7.76 -11.60 -0.62
C VAL A 239 -7.49 -11.88 0.86
N CYS A 240 -6.61 -11.12 1.51
CA CYS A 240 -6.31 -11.26 2.93
C CYS A 240 -7.57 -11.05 3.80
N GLY A 241 -8.39 -10.06 3.48
CA GLY A 241 -9.65 -9.83 4.19
C GLY A 241 -10.63 -11.00 4.02
N ILE A 242 -10.86 -11.48 2.78
CA ILE A 242 -11.75 -12.62 2.53
C ILE A 242 -11.28 -13.85 3.33
N LEU A 243 -9.98 -14.16 3.28
CA LEU A 243 -9.41 -15.29 4.04
C LEU A 243 -9.62 -15.13 5.55
N CYS A 244 -9.48 -13.92 6.09
CA CYS A 244 -9.73 -13.66 7.51
C CYS A 244 -11.18 -14.00 7.89
N LEU A 245 -12.15 -13.57 7.08
CA LEU A 245 -13.58 -13.84 7.31
C LEU A 245 -13.91 -15.34 7.17
N GLU A 246 -13.39 -15.99 6.13
CA GLU A 246 -13.66 -17.41 5.85
C GLU A 246 -13.05 -18.34 6.91
N LEU A 247 -11.82 -18.07 7.34
CA LEU A 247 -11.17 -18.85 8.40
C LEU A 247 -11.93 -18.70 9.73
N ARG A 248 -12.28 -17.47 10.11
CA ARG A 248 -13.00 -17.22 11.37
C ARG A 248 -14.39 -17.85 11.38
N SER A 249 -15.16 -17.66 10.31
CA SER A 249 -16.51 -18.25 10.20
C SER A 249 -16.47 -19.79 10.16
N SER A 250 -15.48 -20.39 9.51
CA SER A 250 -15.30 -21.85 9.48
C SER A 250 -14.97 -22.44 10.85
N LEU A 251 -14.12 -21.76 11.63
CA LEU A 251 -13.77 -22.18 13.00
C LEU A 251 -14.98 -22.09 13.95
N VAL A 252 -15.86 -21.11 13.75
CA VAL A 252 -17.12 -20.97 14.51
C VAL A 252 -18.09 -22.09 14.12
N GLY A 253 -18.35 -22.27 12.82
CA GLY A 253 -19.35 -23.22 12.32
C GLY A 253 -19.04 -24.69 12.62
N THR A 254 -17.76 -25.04 12.75
CA THR A 254 -17.33 -26.41 13.10
C THR A 254 -17.33 -26.69 14.62
N GLY A 255 -17.59 -25.68 15.45
CA GLY A 255 -17.53 -25.79 16.91
C GLY A 255 -16.11 -25.97 17.46
N GLN A 256 -15.06 -25.86 16.63
CA GLN A 256 -13.67 -26.07 17.03
C GLN A 256 -13.09 -24.91 17.84
N LEU A 257 -13.72 -23.72 17.81
CA LEU A 257 -13.30 -22.60 18.66
C LEU A 257 -13.42 -22.90 20.16
N ASN A 258 -14.33 -23.79 20.56
CA ASN A 258 -14.45 -24.22 21.96
C ASN A 258 -13.20 -24.97 22.48
N LEU A 259 -12.30 -25.41 21.60
CA LEU A 259 -11.07 -26.11 21.98
C LEU A 259 -9.85 -25.20 22.10
N VAL A 260 -9.89 -23.99 21.54
CA VAL A 260 -8.74 -23.07 21.53
C VAL A 260 -8.88 -21.97 22.58
N THR A 261 -10.10 -21.61 23.00
CA THR A 261 -10.34 -20.61 24.04
C THR A 261 -10.53 -21.20 25.44
N GLY A 262 -10.41 -22.52 25.59
CA GLY A 262 -10.48 -23.23 26.87
C GLY A 262 -9.11 -23.41 27.54
N VAL A 263 -8.40 -22.33 27.85
CA VAL A 263 -7.28 -22.29 28.82
C VAL A 263 -7.30 -20.97 29.56
#